data_AF-A0A3P3WCV9-F1
#
_entry.id   AF-A0A3P3WCV9-F1
#
_cell.length_a   1.000
_cell.length_b   1.000
_cell.length_c   1.000
_cell.angle_alpha   90.00
_cell.angle_beta   90.00
_cell.angle_gamma   90.00
#
_symmetry.space_group_name_H-M   'P 1'
#
loop_
_entity.id
_entity.type
_entity.pdbx_description
1 polymer ?
#
loop_
_entity_poly.entity_id
_entity_poly.type
_entity_poly.pdbx_seq_one_letter_code
_entity_poly.pdbx_strand_id
1 'polypeptide(L)'
;MKKVALLIVLIGNVVLAQESKNSNNQVKLIKNSKSVFMKNSQEYKLKDYKDVFNNPEAILNIKQARRNKTFAEILGYVGGFGLGYGIGSAIGTKSSDPQAKSKRQTSWIIAGSGLCVLGASIPLSISASKKIKKAIDIENSQNENTLSDSELNVIINGNGVGFSLSF
;
A
#
# COMPACT_ATOMS: atom_id res chain seq x y z
N MET A 1 10.98 9.62 -54.09
CA MET A 1 11.61 9.60 -52.74
C MET A 1 11.00 10.59 -51.76
N LYS A 2 10.75 11.87 -52.13
CA LYS A 2 10.16 12.87 -51.22
C LYS A 2 8.74 12.55 -50.69
N LYS A 3 7.90 11.88 -51.50
CA LYS A 3 6.52 11.49 -51.10
C LYS A 3 6.47 10.32 -50.10
N VAL A 4 7.47 9.44 -50.13
CA VAL A 4 7.56 8.28 -49.22
C VAL A 4 8.04 8.73 -47.83
N ALA A 5 8.98 9.68 -47.79
CA ALA A 5 9.42 10.29 -46.53
C ALA A 5 8.28 11.02 -45.80
N LEU A 6 7.37 11.66 -46.54
CA LEU A 6 6.24 12.41 -45.97
C LEU A 6 5.18 11.48 -45.36
N LEU A 7 4.97 10.29 -45.94
CA LEU A 7 4.10 9.25 -45.39
C LEU A 7 4.65 8.63 -44.09
N ILE A 8 5.97 8.43 -44.01
CA ILE A 8 6.62 7.89 -42.80
C ILE A 8 6.53 8.89 -41.64
N VAL A 9 6.64 10.20 -41.91
CA VAL A 9 6.46 11.26 -40.90
C VAL A 9 5.00 11.36 -40.44
N LEU A 10 4.03 11.08 -41.30
CA LEU A 10 2.61 11.11 -40.93
C LEU A 10 2.23 9.95 -39.98
N ILE A 11 2.79 8.75 -40.19
CA ILE A 11 2.52 7.56 -39.37
C ILE A 11 3.15 7.68 -37.98
N GLY A 12 4.31 8.33 -37.86
CA GLY A 12 5.00 8.51 -36.57
C GLY A 12 4.23 9.35 -35.54
N ASN A 13 3.34 10.26 -35.98
CA ASN A 13 2.55 11.10 -35.08
C ASN A 13 1.34 10.37 -34.46
N VAL A 14 0.90 9.24 -35.03
CA VAL A 14 -0.25 8.48 -34.51
C VAL A 14 0.13 7.60 -33.30
N VAL A 15 1.41 7.25 -33.16
CA VAL A 15 1.90 6.35 -32.10
C VAL A 15 2.03 7.04 -30.73
N LEU A 16 2.14 8.37 -30.69
CA LEU A 16 2.24 9.13 -29.43
C LEU A 16 0.88 9.53 -28.82
N ALA A 17 -0.23 9.20 -29.49
CA ALA A 17 -1.57 9.49 -29.02
C ALA A 17 -2.29 8.27 -28.43
N GLN A 18 -1.57 7.19 -28.10
CA GLN A 18 -2.14 6.14 -27.26
C GLN A 18 -2.14 6.62 -25.81
N GLU A 19 -3.10 7.48 -25.47
CA GLU A 19 -3.62 7.50 -24.12
C GLU A 19 -4.05 6.08 -23.78
N SER A 20 -3.30 5.46 -22.88
CA SER A 20 -3.71 4.24 -22.19
C SER A 20 -5.17 4.41 -21.80
N LYS A 21 -6.06 3.55 -22.33
CA LYS A 21 -7.40 3.36 -21.78
C LYS A 21 -7.23 2.83 -20.36
N ASN A 22 -6.93 3.72 -19.43
CA ASN A 22 -6.84 3.43 -18.02
C ASN A 22 -8.26 3.12 -17.57
N SER A 23 -8.46 1.95 -16.98
CA SER A 23 -9.72 1.46 -16.45
C SER A 23 -10.29 2.48 -15.45
N ASN A 24 -11.08 3.43 -15.97
CA ASN A 24 -11.62 4.64 -15.31
C ASN A 24 -12.69 4.35 -14.24
N ASN A 25 -12.62 3.18 -13.59
CA ASN A 25 -13.49 2.86 -12.47
C ASN A 25 -12.90 1.86 -11.46
N GLN A 26 -11.67 1.37 -11.68
CA GLN A 26 -11.04 0.42 -10.76
C GLN A 26 -10.33 1.17 -9.62
N VAL A 27 -10.62 0.78 -8.38
CA VAL A 27 -9.93 1.30 -7.20
C VAL A 27 -8.61 0.54 -7.07
N LYS A 28 -7.47 1.25 -7.04
CA LYS A 28 -6.13 0.65 -6.87
C LYS A 28 -5.44 1.16 -5.60
N LEU A 29 -4.65 0.30 -4.95
CA LEU A 29 -3.78 0.68 -3.84
C LEU A 29 -2.49 1.29 -4.37
N ILE A 30 -2.18 2.52 -3.97
CA ILE A 30 -0.87 3.13 -4.23
C ILE A 30 0.09 2.67 -3.13
N LYS A 31 1.24 2.09 -3.50
CA LYS A 31 2.27 1.56 -2.58
C LYS A 31 3.07 2.65 -1.84
N ASN A 32 2.57 3.88 -1.80
CA ASN A 32 3.32 5.00 -1.23
C ASN A 32 2.90 5.22 0.24
N SER A 33 3.44 4.40 1.15
CA SER A 33 3.52 4.50 2.64
C SER A 33 2.29 4.94 3.47
N LYS A 34 1.49 5.91 3.03
CA LYS A 34 0.11 6.15 3.42
C LYS A 34 -0.80 5.34 2.51
N SER A 35 -1.76 4.65 3.11
CA SER A 35 -2.80 3.91 2.40
C SER A 35 -3.66 4.90 1.59
N VAL A 36 -3.26 5.17 0.36
CA VAL A 36 -3.93 6.05 -0.60
C VAL A 36 -4.60 5.17 -1.65
N PHE A 37 -5.88 5.39 -1.84
CA PHE A 37 -6.65 4.79 -2.92
C PHE A 37 -6.49 5.66 -4.17
N MET A 38 -6.37 5.04 -5.33
CA MET A 38 -6.51 5.72 -6.61
C MET A 38 -7.84 5.31 -7.22
N LYS A 39 -8.70 6.28 -7.51
CA LYS A 39 -9.92 6.09 -8.32
C LYS A 39 -9.94 7.19 -9.36
N ASN A 40 -10.02 6.82 -10.64
CA ASN A 40 -10.10 7.75 -11.77
C ASN A 40 -8.94 8.76 -11.80
N SER A 41 -7.72 8.27 -11.60
CA SER A 41 -6.49 9.08 -11.52
C SER A 41 -6.46 10.11 -10.38
N GLN A 42 -7.41 10.06 -9.45
CA GLN A 42 -7.45 10.89 -8.26
C GLN A 42 -7.05 10.09 -7.01
N GLU A 43 -6.17 10.70 -6.21
CA GLU A 43 -5.69 10.13 -4.96
C GLU A 43 -6.64 10.46 -3.80
N TYR A 44 -7.12 9.43 -3.12
CA TYR A 44 -7.98 9.53 -1.96
C TYR A 44 -7.28 8.97 -0.73
N LYS A 45 -7.36 9.69 0.38
CA LYS A 45 -6.82 9.18 1.65
C LYS A 45 -7.78 8.14 2.21
N LEU A 46 -7.25 7.23 3.03
CA LEU A 46 -8.05 6.25 3.78
C LEU A 46 -9.22 6.88 4.59
N LYS A 47 -9.11 8.16 4.93
CA LYS A 47 -10.15 8.91 5.64
C LYS A 47 -11.38 9.25 4.76
N ASP A 48 -11.18 9.38 3.45
CA ASP A 48 -12.16 9.81 2.45
C ASP A 48 -12.81 8.58 1.76
N TYR A 49 -12.70 7.41 2.39
CA TYR A 49 -13.18 6.13 1.85
C TYR A 49 -14.69 6.11 1.53
N LYS A 50 -15.49 6.94 2.19
CA LYS A 50 -16.94 7.03 1.91
C LYS A 50 -17.24 7.62 0.52
N ASP A 51 -16.30 8.39 -0.03
CA ASP A 51 -16.43 8.99 -1.35
C ASP A 51 -15.90 8.05 -2.45
N VAL A 52 -15.16 7.01 -2.05
CA VAL A 52 -14.52 6.04 -2.94
C VAL A 52 -15.35 4.77 -3.08
N PHE A 53 -15.90 4.27 -1.97
CA PHE A 53 -16.62 3.00 -1.91
C PHE A 53 -18.12 3.23 -1.84
N ASN A 54 -18.86 2.66 -2.79
CA ASN A 54 -20.31 2.68 -2.81
C ASN A 54 -20.91 1.44 -2.11
N ASN A 55 -20.16 0.33 -2.02
CA ASN A 55 -20.65 -0.89 -1.40
C ASN A 55 -20.64 -0.80 0.15
N PRO A 56 -21.76 -1.07 0.84
CA PRO A 56 -21.81 -1.06 2.30
C PRO A 56 -20.85 -2.06 2.96
N GLU A 57 -20.61 -3.22 2.34
CA GLU A 57 -19.67 -4.23 2.84
C GLU A 57 -18.21 -3.76 2.71
N ALA A 58 -17.86 -3.06 1.63
CA ALA A 58 -16.54 -2.46 1.44
C ALA A 58 -16.30 -1.34 2.48
N ILE A 59 -17.30 -0.49 2.72
CA ILE A 59 -17.29 0.57 3.73
C ILE A 59 -17.04 -0.01 5.14
N LEU A 60 -17.70 -1.12 5.49
CA LEU A 60 -17.52 -1.80 6.79
C LEU A 60 -16.10 -2.35 6.95
N ASN A 61 -15.54 -2.99 5.91
CA ASN A 61 -14.19 -3.53 5.93
C ASN A 61 -13.13 -2.41 6.09
N ILE A 62 -13.28 -1.28 5.38
CA ILE A 62 -12.38 -0.12 5.55
C ILE A 62 -12.51 0.50 6.95
N LYS A 63 -13.73 0.63 7.48
CA LYS A 63 -13.95 1.14 8.84
C LYS A 63 -13.22 0.28 9.87
N GLN A 64 -13.28 -1.04 9.75
CA GLN A 64 -12.57 -1.95 10.64
C GLN A 64 -11.05 -1.89 10.43
N ALA A 65 -10.58 -1.76 9.19
CA ALA A 65 -9.17 -1.58 8.89
C ALA A 65 -8.61 -0.31 9.54
N ARG A 66 -9.34 0.82 9.47
CA ARG A 66 -8.95 2.08 10.12
C ARG A 66 -8.78 1.91 11.63
N ARG A 67 -9.75 1.29 12.29
CA ARG A 67 -9.66 1.01 13.73
C ARG A 67 -8.43 0.18 14.06
N ASN A 68 -8.23 -0.93 13.35
CA ASN A 68 -7.07 -1.81 13.56
C ASN A 68 -5.75 -1.08 13.33
N LYS A 69 -5.69 -0.20 12.32
CA LYS A 69 -4.53 0.64 12.05
C LYS A 69 -4.25 1.62 13.18
N THR A 70 -5.27 2.30 13.71
CA THR A 70 -5.11 3.21 14.85
C THR A 70 -4.61 2.47 16.09
N PHE A 71 -5.18 1.30 16.41
CA PHE A 71 -4.68 0.47 17.51
C PHE A 71 -3.25 -0.01 17.27
N ALA A 72 -2.92 -0.43 16.05
CA ALA A 72 -1.56 -0.83 15.69
C ALA A 72 -0.57 0.34 15.81
N GLU A 73 -0.95 1.55 15.40
CA GLU A 73 -0.11 2.74 15.56
C GLU A 73 0.11 3.05 17.05
N ILE A 74 -0.94 3.06 17.87
CA ILE A 74 -0.81 3.32 19.31
C ILE A 74 0.09 2.28 19.98
N LEU A 75 -0.16 0.98 19.73
CA LEU A 75 0.65 -0.10 20.28
C LEU A 75 2.08 -0.07 19.74
N GLY A 76 2.26 0.30 18.47
CA GLY A 76 3.57 0.50 17.86
C GLY A 76 4.35 1.63 18.50
N TYR A 77 3.71 2.77 18.77
CA TYR A 77 4.33 3.91 19.45
C TYR A 77 4.64 3.59 20.91
N VAL A 78 3.68 3.04 21.67
CA VAL A 78 3.88 2.70 23.08
C VAL A 78 4.91 1.60 23.24
N GLY A 79 4.81 0.54 22.42
CA GLY A 79 5.75 -0.58 22.44
C GLY A 79 7.14 -0.17 21.95
N GLY A 80 7.22 0.59 20.87
CA GLY A 80 8.48 1.13 20.35
C GLY A 80 9.15 2.10 21.32
N PHE A 81 8.38 2.97 21.98
CA PHE A 81 8.89 3.85 23.03
C PHE A 81 9.40 3.06 24.23
N GLY A 82 8.62 2.09 24.74
CA GLY A 82 9.04 1.25 25.86
C GLY A 82 10.31 0.45 25.54
N LEU A 83 10.39 -0.11 24.34
CA LEU A 83 11.57 -0.82 23.85
C LEU A 83 12.78 0.11 23.77
N GLY A 84 12.65 1.25 23.10
CA GLY A 84 13.74 2.21 22.92
C GLY A 84 14.20 2.84 24.23
N TYR A 85 13.26 3.26 25.08
CA TYR A 85 13.54 3.82 26.40
C TYR A 85 14.22 2.79 27.30
N GLY A 86 13.70 1.56 27.37
CA GLY A 86 14.28 0.50 28.20
C GLY A 86 15.70 0.11 27.76
N ILE A 87 15.96 0.00 26.46
CA ILE A 87 17.31 -0.25 25.95
C ILE A 87 18.23 0.96 26.25
N GLY A 88 17.76 2.18 25.97
CA GLY A 88 18.53 3.40 26.20
C GLY A 88 18.89 3.59 27.69
N SER A 89 17.95 3.33 28.60
CA SER A 89 18.20 3.43 30.04
C SER A 89 19.11 2.31 30.55
N ALA A 90 19.01 1.10 29.99
CA ALA A 90 19.90 -0.01 30.35
C ALA A 90 21.37 0.30 29.98
N ILE A 91 21.60 0.85 28.79
CA ILE A 91 22.93 1.22 28.29
C ILE A 91 23.46 2.48 29.00
N GLY A 92 22.60 3.48 29.23
CA GLY A 92 22.98 4.74 29.87
C GLY A 92 23.24 4.63 31.38
N THR A 93 22.87 3.53 32.02
CA THR A 93 23.13 3.31 33.45
C THR A 93 24.64 3.16 33.69
N LYS A 94 25.22 4.07 34.50
CA LYS A 94 26.64 4.04 34.87
C LYS A 94 26.93 2.91 35.86
N SER A 95 28.06 2.22 35.68
CA SER A 95 28.48 1.13 36.58
C SER A 95 28.91 1.61 37.96
N SER A 96 29.17 2.90 38.13
CA SER A 96 29.48 3.53 39.42
C SER A 96 28.24 3.79 40.28
N ASP A 97 27.03 3.57 39.76
CA ASP A 97 25.79 3.74 40.51
C ASP A 97 25.58 2.53 41.45
N PRO A 98 25.41 2.73 42.77
CA PRO A 98 25.15 1.64 43.73
C PRO A 98 23.93 0.78 43.34
N GLN A 99 22.99 1.34 42.59
CA GLN A 99 21.78 0.63 42.13
C GLN A 99 21.83 0.22 40.65
N ALA A 100 23.02 0.25 40.01
CA ALA A 100 23.16 -0.02 38.58
C ALA A 100 22.57 -1.38 38.15
N LYS A 101 22.72 -2.42 38.98
CA LYS A 101 22.22 -3.77 38.66
C LYS A 101 20.69 -3.83 38.62
N SER A 102 20.04 -3.25 39.64
CA SER A 102 18.57 -3.19 39.73
C SER A 102 17.98 -2.30 38.63
N LYS A 103 18.56 -1.12 38.39
CA LYS A 103 18.12 -0.20 37.32
C LYS A 103 18.22 -0.84 35.93
N ARG A 104 19.29 -1.57 35.64
CA ARG A 104 19.45 -2.30 34.38
C ARG A 104 18.41 -3.42 34.24
N GLN A 105 18.15 -4.17 35.30
CA GLN A 105 17.13 -5.20 35.29
C GLN A 105 15.73 -4.61 35.00
N THR A 106 15.35 -3.54 35.69
CA THR A 106 14.07 -2.85 35.42
C THR A 106 14.02 -2.30 34.00
N SER A 107 15.12 -1.74 33.50
CA SER A 107 15.24 -1.23 32.13
C SER A 107 15.03 -2.33 31.08
N TRP A 108 15.63 -3.51 31.27
CA TRP A 108 15.42 -4.67 30.42
C TRP A 108 14.00 -5.24 30.50
N ILE A 109 13.37 -5.19 31.68
CA ILE A 109 11.95 -5.55 31.83
C ILE A 109 11.07 -4.61 31.01
N ILE A 110 11.30 -3.29 31.11
CA ILE A 110 10.56 -2.28 30.32
C ILE A 110 10.78 -2.50 28.83
N ALA A 111 12.02 -2.79 28.41
CA ALA A 111 12.34 -3.09 27.02
C ALA A 111 11.60 -4.35 26.52
N GLY A 112 11.61 -5.42 27.32
CA GLY A 112 10.91 -6.68 27.01
C GLY A 112 9.39 -6.49 26.91
N SER A 113 8.79 -5.75 27.84
CA SER A 113 7.36 -5.41 27.77
C SER A 113 7.05 -4.54 26.54
N GLY A 114 7.90 -3.57 26.22
CA GLY A 114 7.79 -2.76 25.00
C GLY A 114 7.82 -3.60 23.73
N LEU A 115 8.72 -4.60 23.68
CA LEU A 115 8.82 -5.53 22.56
C LEU A 115 7.54 -6.37 22.39
N CYS A 116 6.94 -6.87 23.48
CA CYS A 116 5.68 -7.61 23.42
C CYS A 116 4.53 -6.75 22.88
N VAL A 117 4.41 -5.51 23.35
CA VAL A 117 3.38 -4.56 22.89
C VAL A 117 3.58 -4.21 21.42
N LEU A 118 4.83 -3.95 21.01
CA LEU A 118 5.17 -3.72 19.61
C LEU A 118 4.86 -4.96 18.76
N GLY A 119 5.17 -6.16 19.25
CA GLY A 119 4.86 -7.42 18.59
C GLY A 119 3.35 -7.60 18.33
N ALA A 120 2.50 -7.20 19.28
CA ALA A 120 1.04 -7.23 19.12
C ALA A 120 0.52 -6.26 18.05
N SER A 121 1.26 -5.18 17.76
CA SER A 121 0.89 -4.23 16.69
C SER A 121 1.02 -4.81 15.28
N ILE A 122 1.95 -5.75 15.09
CA ILE A 122 2.26 -6.36 13.78
C ILE A 122 1.06 -7.09 13.17
N PRO A 123 0.43 -8.09 13.84
CA PRO A 123 -0.71 -8.79 13.26
C PRO A 123 -1.92 -7.87 13.04
N LEU A 124 -2.10 -6.83 13.87
CA LEU A 124 -3.15 -5.83 13.70
C LEU A 124 -2.93 -5.00 12.44
N SER A 125 -1.69 -4.57 12.18
CA SER A 125 -1.32 -3.82 10.97
C SER A 125 -1.48 -4.66 9.69
N ILE A 126 -1.05 -5.94 9.73
CA ILE A 126 -1.25 -6.89 8.64
C ILE A 126 -2.75 -7.11 8.37
N SER A 127 -3.53 -7.31 9.44
CA SER A 127 -4.99 -7.49 9.35
C SER A 127 -5.69 -6.26 8.76
N ALA A 128 -5.26 -5.05 9.13
CA ALA A 128 -5.77 -3.82 8.54
C ALA A 128 -5.50 -3.77 7.03
N SER A 129 -4.28 -4.10 6.61
CA SER A 129 -3.90 -4.12 5.19
C SER A 129 -4.71 -5.15 4.38
N LYS A 130 -4.92 -6.36 4.94
CA LYS A 130 -5.75 -7.39 4.32
C LYS A 130 -7.21 -6.95 4.14
N LYS A 131 -7.78 -6.27 5.13
CA LYS A 131 -9.16 -5.74 5.07
C LYS A 131 -9.30 -4.63 4.03
N ILE A 132 -8.27 -3.79 3.87
CA ILE A 132 -8.25 -2.76 2.81
C ILE A 132 -8.25 -3.40 1.44
N LYS A 133 -7.38 -4.40 1.22
CA LYS A 133 -7.36 -5.16 -0.05
C LYS A 133 -8.71 -5.82 -0.32
N LYS A 134 -9.29 -6.51 0.66
CA LYS A 134 -10.61 -7.14 0.54
C LYS A 134 -11.71 -6.15 0.18
N ALA A 135 -11.70 -4.94 0.74
CA ALA A 135 -12.69 -3.92 0.41
C ALA A 135 -12.56 -3.44 -1.05
N ILE A 136 -11.33 -3.33 -1.56
CA ILE A 136 -11.06 -3.00 -2.96
C ILE A 136 -11.54 -4.12 -3.88
N ASP A 137 -11.24 -5.36 -3.54
CA ASP A 137 -11.68 -6.52 -4.30
C ASP A 137 -13.21 -6.56 -4.38
N ILE A 138 -13.93 -6.33 -3.26
CA ILE A 138 -15.41 -6.28 -3.24
C ILE A 138 -15.96 -5.16 -4.13
N GLU A 139 -15.39 -3.96 -4.09
CA GLU A 139 -15.84 -2.82 -4.91
C GLU A 139 -15.56 -3.04 -6.41
N ASN A 140 -14.40 -3.63 -6.74
CA ASN A 140 -14.01 -3.91 -8.11
C ASN A 140 -14.80 -5.11 -8.68
N SER A 141 -15.01 -6.18 -7.91
CA SER A 141 -15.81 -7.33 -8.35
C SER A 141 -17.28 -6.98 -8.57
N GLN A 142 -17.81 -5.93 -7.92
CA GLN A 142 -19.14 -5.42 -8.23
C GLN A 142 -19.20 -4.71 -9.59
N ASN A 143 -18.06 -4.26 -10.12
CA ASN A 143 -17.89 -3.68 -11.45
C ASN A 143 -17.42 -4.72 -12.51
N GLU A 144 -17.10 -5.96 -12.12
CA GLU A 144 -16.58 -7.03 -13.01
C GLU A 144 -17.65 -7.78 -13.82
N ASN A 145 -18.82 -7.18 -14.05
CA ASN A 145 -19.72 -7.65 -15.11
C ASN A 145 -19.26 -7.23 -16.52
N THR A 146 -18.05 -6.72 -16.70
CA THR A 146 -17.53 -6.36 -18.01
C THR A 146 -16.09 -6.79 -18.21
N LEU A 147 -15.96 -7.92 -18.91
CA LEU A 147 -14.94 -8.25 -19.90
C LEU A 147 -13.54 -8.56 -19.35
N SER A 148 -13.15 -9.83 -19.51
CA SER A 148 -11.78 -10.32 -19.44
C SER A 148 -10.78 -9.30 -19.98
N ASP A 149 -9.81 -8.92 -19.15
CA ASP A 149 -8.65 -8.10 -19.51
C ASP A 149 -7.75 -8.90 -20.48
N SER A 150 -8.19 -9.10 -21.71
CA SER A 150 -7.34 -9.58 -22.80
C SER A 150 -6.43 -8.44 -23.23
N GLU A 151 -5.19 -8.45 -22.72
CA GLU A 151 -4.17 -7.51 -23.15
C GLU A 151 -3.60 -7.93 -24.51
N LEU A 152 -3.94 -7.17 -25.55
CA LEU A 152 -3.39 -7.33 -26.89
C LEU A 152 -2.15 -6.46 -27.02
N ASN A 153 -0.99 -7.08 -26.84
CA ASN A 153 0.32 -6.43 -26.93
C ASN A 153 0.87 -6.57 -28.35
N VAL A 154 1.19 -5.44 -28.99
CA VAL A 154 1.83 -5.42 -30.31
C VAL A 154 3.33 -5.26 -30.11
N ILE A 155 4.11 -6.26 -30.54
CA ILE A 155 5.56 -6.26 -30.42
C ILE A 155 6.15 -6.00 -31.80
N ILE A 156 6.94 -4.93 -31.92
CA ILE A 156 7.64 -4.56 -33.15
C ILE A 156 9.14 -4.64 -32.87
N ASN A 157 9.82 -5.59 -33.50
CA ASN A 157 11.27 -5.75 -33.41
C ASN A 157 11.92 -5.68 -34.81
N GLY A 158 13.25 -5.60 -34.86
CA GLY A 158 14.01 -5.48 -36.12
C GLY A 158 13.80 -6.60 -37.15
N ASN A 159 13.20 -7.73 -36.74
CA ASN A 159 12.88 -8.88 -37.60
C ASN A 159 11.38 -9.02 -37.93
N GLY A 160 10.50 -8.12 -37.48
CA GLY A 160 9.07 -8.14 -37.84
C GLY A 160 8.10 -7.59 -36.78
N VAL A 161 6.82 -7.69 -37.10
CA VAL A 161 5.69 -7.30 -36.22
C VAL A 161 4.97 -8.58 -35.76
N GLY A 162 4.74 -8.71 -34.46
CA GLY A 162 3.98 -9.80 -33.86
C GLY A 162 2.88 -9.28 -32.93
N PHE A 163 1.81 -10.07 -32.80
CA PHE A 163 0.74 -9.83 -31.84
C PHE A 163 0.85 -10.85 -30.71
N SER A 164 0.87 -10.40 -29.48
CA SER A 164 0.84 -11.23 -28.28
C SER A 164 -0.48 -10.98 -27.57
N LEU A 165 -1.28 -12.04 -27.40
CA LEU A 165 -2.50 -12.00 -26.61
C LEU A 165 -2.24 -12.76 -25.32
N SER A 166 -2.36 -12.07 -24.18
CA SER A 166 -2.28 -12.68 -22.86
C SER A 166 -3.67 -12.80 -22.26
N PHE A 167 -3.98 -13.96 -21.71
CA PHE A 167 -5.26 -14.33 -21.10
C PHE A 167 -5.07 -14.73 -19.64
#